data_AF-A0A519BTK1-F1
#
_entry.id   AF-A0A519BTK1-F1
#
_cell.length_a   1.000
_cell.length_b   1.000
_cell.length_c   1.000
_cell.angle_alpha   90.00
_cell.angle_beta   90.00
_cell.angle_gamma   90.00
#
_symmetry.space_group_name_H-M   'P 1'
#
loop_
_entity.id
_entity.type
_entity.pdbx_description
1 polymer ?
#
loop_
_entity_poly.entity_id
_entity_poly.type
_entity_poly.pdbx_seq_one_letter_code
_entity_poly.pdbx_strand_id
1 'polypeptide(L)'
;MNIVKNFYQNLLKNQLILLIGDIYETDSPEYRKLTQDTFIDLFKKEMIYEDSRVNNWDTKLQTTVADSEIEYKEISSIFNNVKWKVKETGEEIIIGTTRPELICTCGMVIFNPEDKRYSHLDGKTAITPMFGKEVPIREHPFAQIEKGTGLVMMCSAGDLTDIQFFREMGLKPKIAINKEGRMNEKASFLKGLKVKEAREKIIEELKKINLIDKQEKIFHRTPISERSGAEIEFIEMPEFYLKQIDFVEKLKPIINKINFYPKESKKILERWMDSVAIDWPISRRRFYATPIPLWRSDEYLVIPEKGSYHQPWKEPVPKKADVYLNGKLMGKISNFKNKKWIGETRVFDTWFDSSLSELNVIKF
;
A
#
# COMPACT_ATOMS: atom_id res chain seq x y z
N MET A 1 -17.50 26.44 5.15
CA MET A 1 -17.53 27.72 5.90
C MET A 1 -18.11 27.61 7.31
N ASN A 2 -19.30 27.03 7.52
CA ASN A 2 -19.91 26.96 8.86
C ASN A 2 -19.15 26.08 9.87
N ILE A 3 -18.51 24.99 9.44
CA ILE A 3 -17.72 24.10 10.32
C ILE A 3 -16.47 24.80 10.86
N VAL A 4 -15.72 25.46 9.98
CA VAL A 4 -14.49 26.21 10.34
C VAL A 4 -14.82 27.37 11.30
N LYS A 5 -15.89 28.11 11.02
CA LYS A 5 -16.36 29.19 11.89
C LYS A 5 -16.76 28.68 13.28
N ASN A 6 -17.45 27.54 13.35
CA ASN A 6 -17.83 26.91 14.62
C ASN A 6 -16.61 26.38 15.40
N PHE A 7 -15.59 25.85 14.72
CA PHE A 7 -14.34 25.40 15.35
C PHE A 7 -13.61 26.56 16.05
N TYR A 8 -13.39 27.67 15.36
CA TYR A 8 -12.75 28.85 15.95
C TYR A 8 -13.59 29.49 17.05
N GLN A 9 -14.91 29.54 16.90
CA GLN A 9 -15.80 30.03 17.95
C GLN A 9 -15.75 29.15 19.22
N ASN A 10 -15.59 27.83 19.06
CA ASN A 10 -15.43 26.92 20.20
C ASN A 10 -14.06 27.07 20.87
N LEU A 11 -12.97 27.27 20.10
CA LEU A 11 -11.64 27.54 20.65
C LEU A 11 -11.60 28.83 21.49
N LEU A 12 -12.18 29.91 20.95
CA LEU A 12 -12.29 31.20 21.64
C LEU A 12 -13.19 31.13 22.88
N LYS A 13 -14.28 30.35 22.83
CA LYS A 13 -15.14 30.09 24.00
C LYS A 13 -14.41 29.37 25.14
N ASN A 14 -13.45 28.52 24.82
CA ASN A 14 -12.66 27.76 25.79
C ASN A 14 -11.42 28.52 26.32
N GLN A 15 -11.33 29.83 26.11
CA GLN A 15 -10.22 30.69 26.57
C GLN A 15 -8.81 30.24 26.13
N LEU A 16 -8.71 29.41 25.10
CA LEU A 16 -7.43 29.19 24.40
C LEU A 16 -7.10 30.49 23.67
N ILE A 17 -6.17 31.27 24.24
CA ILE A 17 -5.64 32.48 23.60
C ILE A 17 -4.79 32.02 22.41
N LEU A 18 -5.40 31.93 21.24
CA LEU A 18 -4.70 31.89 19.97
C LEU A 18 -4.42 33.34 19.59
N LEU A 19 -3.14 33.72 19.48
CA LEU A 19 -2.80 35.03 18.93
C LEU A 19 -3.30 35.05 17.48
N ILE A 20 -4.11 36.05 17.15
CA ILE A 20 -4.61 36.27 15.79
C ILE A 20 -3.38 36.53 14.90
N GLY A 21 -2.96 35.52 14.13
CA GLY A 21 -1.70 35.49 13.37
C GLY A 21 -0.98 34.13 13.40
N ASP A 22 -1.28 33.26 14.37
CA ASP A 22 -0.67 31.92 14.56
C ASP A 22 -1.42 30.79 13.83
N ILE A 23 -2.44 31.14 13.04
CA ILE A 23 -3.27 30.17 12.32
C ILE A 23 -2.66 29.93 10.94
N TYR A 24 -2.29 28.69 10.65
CA TYR A 24 -1.98 28.25 9.29
C TYR A 24 -3.02 27.22 8.83
N GLU A 25 -3.33 27.28 7.55
CA GLU A 25 -4.21 26.33 6.89
C GLU A 25 -3.39 25.54 5.90
N THR A 26 -3.34 24.21 6.05
CA THR A 26 -2.63 23.33 5.11
C THR A 26 -3.20 23.41 3.70
N ASP A 27 -4.43 23.91 3.56
CA ASP A 27 -5.12 24.15 2.29
C ASP A 27 -4.77 25.49 1.63
N SER A 28 -4.09 26.40 2.34
CA SER A 28 -3.74 27.71 1.81
C SER A 28 -2.76 27.60 0.63
N PRO A 29 -2.83 28.50 -0.38
CA PRO A 29 -1.85 28.52 -1.47
C PRO A 29 -0.40 28.58 -0.99
N GLU A 30 -0.15 29.31 0.09
CA GLU A 30 1.18 29.47 0.71
C GLU A 30 1.69 28.15 1.30
N TYR A 31 0.84 27.41 2.03
CA TYR A 31 1.23 26.12 2.59
C TYR A 31 1.38 25.04 1.50
N ARG A 32 0.44 25.00 0.55
CA ARG A 32 0.52 24.09 -0.60
C ARG A 32 1.79 24.35 -1.43
N LYS A 33 2.22 25.61 -1.57
CA LYS A 33 3.51 25.97 -2.15
C LYS A 33 4.68 25.40 -1.35
N LEU A 34 4.68 25.52 -0.02
CA LEU A 34 5.73 24.95 0.83
C LEU A 34 5.87 23.43 0.63
N THR A 35 4.74 22.71 0.57
CA THR A 35 4.72 21.28 0.25
C THR A 35 5.35 21.00 -1.11
N GLN A 36 4.97 21.76 -2.14
CA GLN A 36 5.54 21.61 -3.48
C GLN A 36 7.04 21.93 -3.53
N ASP A 37 7.48 23.00 -2.87
CA ASP A 37 8.88 23.39 -2.79
C ASP A 37 9.71 22.29 -2.09
N THR A 38 9.16 21.66 -1.06
CA THR A 38 9.78 20.54 -0.36
C THR A 38 9.89 19.31 -1.27
N PHE A 39 8.83 18.98 -2.00
CA PHE A 39 8.87 17.90 -3.00
C PHE A 39 9.93 18.16 -4.07
N ILE A 40 10.00 19.38 -4.63
CA ILE A 40 10.96 19.76 -5.66
C ILE A 40 12.38 19.54 -5.15
N ASP A 41 12.67 19.92 -3.90
CA ASP A 41 13.97 19.70 -3.27
C ASP A 41 14.32 18.22 -3.11
N LEU A 42 13.39 17.44 -2.54
CA LEU A 42 13.60 16.02 -2.29
C LEU A 42 13.74 15.25 -3.61
N PHE A 43 13.01 15.63 -4.65
CA PHE A 43 13.16 15.08 -5.99
C PHE A 43 14.56 15.39 -6.57
N LYS A 44 15.02 16.64 -6.48
CA LYS A 44 16.36 17.05 -6.93
C LYS A 44 17.49 16.37 -6.17
N LYS A 45 17.25 15.95 -4.92
CA LYS A 45 18.17 15.16 -4.09
C LYS A 45 18.07 13.65 -4.32
N GLU A 46 17.31 13.21 -5.34
CA GLU A 46 17.09 11.79 -5.64
C GLU A 46 16.48 10.99 -4.47
N MET A 47 15.75 11.68 -3.58
CA MET A 47 15.05 11.07 -2.45
C MET A 47 13.64 10.59 -2.81
N ILE A 48 13.10 11.08 -3.93
CA ILE A 48 11.79 10.69 -4.45
C ILE A 48 11.97 9.94 -5.75
N TYR A 49 11.25 8.83 -5.88
CA TYR A 49 11.22 8.02 -7.10
C TYR A 49 9.82 7.47 -7.36
N GLU A 50 9.53 7.12 -8.61
CA GLU A 50 8.29 6.45 -9.00
C GLU A 50 8.57 4.95 -9.17
N ASP A 51 7.76 4.10 -8.54
CA ASP A 51 7.89 2.65 -8.62
C ASP A 51 6.52 1.99 -8.58
N SER A 52 6.40 0.81 -9.20
CA SER A 52 5.18 0.01 -9.18
C SER A 52 5.27 -1.01 -8.06
N ARG A 53 4.53 -0.78 -6.98
CA ARG A 53 4.48 -1.71 -5.84
C ARG A 53 3.05 -2.11 -5.53
N VAL A 54 2.92 -3.24 -4.83
CA VAL A 54 1.66 -3.62 -4.20
C VAL A 54 1.41 -2.67 -3.04
N ASN A 55 0.33 -1.91 -3.12
CA ASN A 55 -0.07 -0.93 -2.12
C ASN A 55 -1.39 -1.35 -1.47
N ASN A 56 -1.58 -0.96 -0.20
CA ASN A 56 -2.88 -1.03 0.45
C ASN A 56 -3.87 -0.12 -0.29
N TRP A 57 -5.05 -0.65 -0.57
CA TRP A 57 -6.04 -0.01 -1.41
C TRP A 57 -7.42 -0.03 -0.76
N ASP A 58 -8.01 1.16 -0.67
CA ASP A 58 -9.39 1.34 -0.30
C ASP A 58 -10.27 1.27 -1.55
N THR A 59 -10.99 0.16 -1.73
CA THR A 59 -11.87 -0.06 -2.88
C THR A 59 -13.09 0.87 -2.91
N LYS A 60 -13.47 1.46 -1.77
CA LYS A 60 -14.61 2.36 -1.65
C LYS A 60 -14.23 3.81 -1.94
N LEU A 61 -13.08 4.26 -1.43
CA LEU A 61 -12.53 5.60 -1.71
C LEU A 61 -11.65 5.64 -2.97
N GLN A 62 -11.34 4.48 -3.56
CA GLN A 62 -10.49 4.30 -4.74
C GLN A 62 -9.14 5.02 -4.60
N THR A 63 -8.46 4.75 -3.49
CA THR A 63 -7.23 5.46 -3.14
C THR A 63 -6.28 4.56 -2.34
N THR A 64 -4.99 4.85 -2.42
CA THR A 64 -3.97 4.18 -1.61
C THR A 64 -4.10 4.60 -0.14
N VAL A 65 -3.76 3.67 0.75
CA VAL A 65 -3.86 3.82 2.22
C VAL A 65 -2.48 3.60 2.82
N ALA A 66 -2.00 4.51 3.66
CA ALA A 66 -0.76 4.28 4.40
C ALA A 66 -0.98 3.23 5.51
N ASP A 67 0.08 2.53 5.94
CA ASP A 67 -0.04 1.55 7.04
C ASP A 67 -0.58 2.19 8.33
N SER A 68 -0.30 3.46 8.58
CA SER A 68 -0.83 4.23 9.71
C SER A 68 -2.32 4.56 9.62
N GLU A 69 -2.94 4.42 8.44
CA GLU A 69 -4.37 4.65 8.19
C GLU A 69 -5.18 3.34 8.20
N ILE A 70 -4.56 2.22 8.60
CA ILE A 70 -5.19 0.90 8.71
C ILE A 70 -5.58 0.63 10.15
N GLU A 71 -6.87 0.34 10.35
CA GLU A 71 -7.39 -0.21 11.59
C GLU A 71 -7.66 -1.71 11.44
N TYR A 72 -7.82 -2.40 12.56
CA TYR A 72 -8.14 -3.83 12.56
C TYR A 72 -9.46 -4.09 13.25
N LYS A 73 -10.34 -4.86 12.60
CA LYS A 73 -11.63 -5.25 13.14
C LYS A 73 -11.78 -6.77 13.15
N GLU A 74 -12.35 -7.32 14.22
CA GLU A 74 -12.75 -8.73 14.24
C GLU A 74 -13.98 -8.93 13.37
N ILE A 75 -13.82 -9.69 12.28
CA ILE A 75 -14.88 -10.02 11.34
C ILE A 75 -15.02 -11.54 11.29
N SER A 76 -16.27 -12.01 11.35
CA SER A 76 -16.59 -13.42 11.14
C SER A 76 -16.22 -13.82 9.71
N SER A 77 -15.45 -14.90 9.57
CA SER A 77 -15.08 -15.50 8.28
C SER A 77 -15.25 -17.02 8.35
N ILE A 78 -15.09 -17.68 7.20
CA ILE A 78 -15.10 -19.15 7.09
C ILE A 78 -13.69 -19.58 6.71
N PHE A 79 -13.10 -20.44 7.52
CA PHE A 79 -11.86 -21.14 7.20
C PHE A 79 -12.20 -22.38 6.40
N ASN A 80 -11.65 -22.48 5.18
CA ASN A 80 -11.98 -23.51 4.21
C ASN A 80 -10.77 -24.42 4.03
N ASN A 81 -10.92 -25.70 4.40
CA ASN A 81 -9.94 -26.73 4.08
C ASN A 81 -10.22 -27.23 2.67
N VAL A 82 -9.34 -26.87 1.74
CA VAL A 82 -9.47 -27.18 0.32
C VAL A 82 -8.49 -28.28 -0.05
N LYS A 83 -8.93 -29.25 -0.84
CA LYS A 83 -8.14 -30.37 -1.38
C LYS A 83 -7.36 -29.94 -2.62
N TRP A 84 -6.07 -30.24 -2.62
CA TRP A 84 -5.11 -29.99 -3.70
C TRP A 84 -4.45 -31.31 -4.09
N LYS A 85 -3.86 -31.37 -5.29
CA LYS A 85 -3.14 -32.57 -5.75
C LYS A 85 -1.66 -32.27 -5.88
N VAL A 86 -0.81 -33.19 -5.45
CA VAL A 86 0.62 -33.18 -5.73
C VAL A 86 0.85 -33.79 -7.11
N LYS A 87 1.45 -33.04 -8.02
CA LYS A 87 1.61 -33.43 -9.43
C LYS A 87 2.40 -34.73 -9.58
N GLU A 88 3.48 -34.88 -8.82
CA GLU A 88 4.43 -35.98 -8.95
C GLU A 88 3.89 -37.30 -8.41
N THR A 89 3.06 -37.26 -7.36
CA THR A 89 2.59 -38.47 -6.65
C THR A 89 1.10 -38.73 -6.83
N GLY A 90 0.32 -37.73 -7.25
CA GLY A 90 -1.14 -37.77 -7.22
C GLY A 90 -1.73 -37.70 -5.80
N GLU A 91 -0.89 -37.53 -4.77
CA GLU A 91 -1.28 -37.40 -3.37
C GLU A 91 -2.21 -36.20 -3.18
N GLU A 92 -3.27 -36.39 -2.39
CA GLU A 92 -4.16 -35.31 -2.00
C GLU A 92 -3.62 -34.65 -0.73
N ILE A 93 -3.44 -33.33 -0.78
CA ILE A 93 -3.05 -32.51 0.37
C ILE A 93 -4.15 -31.50 0.67
N ILE A 94 -4.29 -31.12 1.94
CA ILE A 94 -5.35 -30.21 2.39
C ILE A 94 -4.70 -28.89 2.81
N ILE A 95 -5.19 -27.77 2.26
CA ILE A 95 -4.70 -26.42 2.56
C ILE A 95 -5.87 -25.58 3.05
N GLY A 96 -5.69 -24.97 4.23
CA GLY A 96 -6.70 -24.10 4.85
C GLY A 96 -6.59 -22.65 4.39
N THR A 97 -7.71 -22.00 4.05
CA THR A 97 -7.74 -20.57 3.68
C THR A 97 -9.07 -19.88 3.99
N THR A 98 -8.99 -18.60 4.34
CA THR A 98 -10.16 -17.69 4.44
C THR A 98 -10.47 -16.97 3.12
N ARG A 99 -9.54 -16.99 2.16
CA ARG A 99 -9.63 -16.30 0.87
C ARG A 99 -9.48 -17.27 -0.31
N PRO A 100 -10.38 -18.26 -0.46
CA PRO A 100 -10.29 -19.22 -1.57
C PRO A 100 -10.37 -18.54 -2.95
N GLU A 101 -10.94 -17.34 -3.07
CA GLU A 101 -10.97 -16.58 -4.32
C GLU A 101 -9.57 -16.23 -4.85
N LEU A 102 -8.56 -16.21 -3.97
CA LEU A 102 -7.18 -15.89 -4.31
C LEU A 102 -6.32 -17.09 -4.72
N ILE A 103 -6.86 -18.32 -4.72
CA ILE A 103 -6.14 -19.52 -5.20
C ILE A 103 -5.58 -19.31 -6.62
N CYS A 104 -6.27 -18.52 -7.46
CA CYS A 104 -5.80 -18.15 -8.79
C CYS A 104 -4.46 -17.37 -8.81
N THR A 105 -4.04 -16.81 -7.69
CA THR A 105 -2.81 -16.02 -7.51
C THR A 105 -1.75 -16.70 -6.65
N CYS A 106 -1.99 -17.95 -6.26
CA CYS A 106 -1.03 -18.76 -5.51
C CYS A 106 0.28 -18.87 -6.31
N GLY A 107 1.39 -18.53 -5.66
CA GLY A 107 2.73 -18.61 -6.24
C GLY A 107 3.55 -19.77 -5.66
N MET A 108 3.24 -20.19 -4.43
CA MET A 108 3.96 -21.25 -3.73
C MET A 108 3.08 -21.81 -2.60
N VAL A 109 3.27 -23.08 -2.28
CA VAL A 109 2.77 -23.68 -1.03
C VAL A 109 3.94 -23.87 -0.09
N ILE A 110 3.77 -23.51 1.18
CA ILE A 110 4.82 -23.67 2.19
C ILE A 110 4.37 -24.54 3.34
N PHE A 111 5.34 -25.21 3.97
CA PHE A 111 5.20 -25.91 5.25
C PHE A 111 6.40 -25.59 6.15
N ASN A 112 6.28 -25.82 7.45
CA ASN A 112 7.35 -25.51 8.39
C ASN A 112 8.48 -26.56 8.29
N PRO A 113 9.77 -26.19 8.24
CA PRO A 113 10.89 -27.15 8.22
C PRO A 113 10.89 -28.18 9.38
N GLU A 114 10.34 -27.79 10.53
CA GLU A 114 10.20 -28.65 11.70
C GLU A 114 8.99 -29.61 11.62
N ASP A 115 8.06 -29.37 10.67
CA ASP A 115 6.89 -30.21 10.46
C ASP A 115 7.22 -31.46 9.62
N LYS A 116 7.56 -32.55 10.34
CA LYS A 116 7.91 -33.83 9.72
C LYS A 116 6.77 -34.49 8.95
N ARG A 117 5.52 -34.05 9.11
CA ARG A 117 4.37 -34.56 8.34
C ARG A 117 4.49 -34.25 6.85
N TYR A 118 5.21 -33.18 6.49
CA TYR A 118 5.26 -32.65 5.12
C TYR A 118 6.67 -32.60 4.52
N SER A 119 7.70 -33.10 5.22
CA SER A 119 9.09 -33.07 4.71
C SER A 119 9.26 -33.78 3.36
N HIS A 120 8.42 -34.79 3.05
CA HIS A 120 8.42 -35.47 1.76
C HIS A 120 7.84 -34.64 0.61
N LEU A 121 7.24 -33.47 0.90
CA LEU A 121 6.67 -32.56 -0.09
C LEU A 121 7.69 -31.51 -0.58
N ASP A 122 8.82 -31.33 0.09
CA ASP A 122 9.82 -30.38 -0.38
C ASP A 122 10.30 -30.76 -1.80
N GLY A 123 10.53 -29.74 -2.63
CA GLY A 123 10.89 -29.95 -4.03
C GLY A 123 9.69 -30.19 -4.96
N LYS A 124 8.56 -30.72 -4.47
CA LYS A 124 7.40 -31.12 -5.29
C LYS A 124 6.52 -29.96 -5.73
N THR A 125 5.46 -30.27 -6.49
CA THR A 125 4.55 -29.32 -7.12
C THR A 125 3.11 -29.61 -6.74
N ALA A 126 2.38 -28.61 -6.22
CA ALA A 126 0.94 -28.69 -6.03
C ALA A 126 0.20 -28.17 -7.27
N ILE A 127 -0.94 -28.76 -7.57
CA ILE A 127 -1.88 -28.32 -8.61
C ILE A 127 -3.01 -27.57 -7.92
N THR A 128 -3.14 -26.28 -8.24
CA THR A 128 -4.20 -25.43 -7.68
C THR A 128 -5.58 -25.95 -8.07
N PRO A 129 -6.53 -26.09 -7.13
CA PRO A 129 -7.90 -26.47 -7.45
C PRO A 129 -8.55 -25.37 -8.32
N MET A 130 -9.49 -25.75 -9.19
CA MET A 130 -10.20 -24.90 -10.16
C MET A 130 -9.37 -24.23 -11.26
N PHE A 131 -8.07 -24.00 -11.06
CA PHE A 131 -7.23 -23.26 -12.01
C PHE A 131 -6.14 -24.11 -12.68
N GLY A 132 -5.84 -25.30 -12.16
CA GLY A 132 -4.86 -26.22 -12.75
C GLY A 132 -3.43 -25.68 -12.84
N LYS A 133 -3.09 -24.63 -12.08
CA LYS A 133 -1.75 -24.05 -12.05
C LYS A 133 -0.83 -24.90 -11.22
N GLU A 134 0.40 -25.07 -11.70
CA GLU A 134 1.48 -25.71 -10.99
C GLU A 134 2.17 -24.70 -10.09
N VAL A 135 2.24 -25.00 -8.78
CA VAL A 135 2.91 -24.16 -7.78
C VAL A 135 3.91 -25.01 -6.99
N PRO A 136 5.16 -24.54 -6.80
CA PRO A 136 6.14 -25.27 -6.03
C PRO A 136 5.71 -25.40 -4.56
N ILE A 137 6.11 -26.50 -3.93
CA ILE A 137 6.01 -26.72 -2.49
C ILE A 137 7.42 -26.60 -1.91
N ARG A 138 7.59 -25.77 -0.87
CA ARG A 138 8.89 -25.53 -0.21
C ARG A 138 8.75 -25.44 1.30
N GLU A 139 9.82 -25.77 2.01
CA GLU A 139 9.90 -25.48 3.44
C GLU A 139 10.11 -23.98 3.70
N HIS A 140 9.42 -23.42 4.69
CA HIS A 140 9.58 -22.03 5.12
C HIS A 140 9.08 -21.81 6.57
N PRO A 141 9.83 -21.09 7.42
CA PRO A 141 9.46 -20.90 8.84
C PRO A 141 8.20 -20.05 9.06
N PHE A 142 7.69 -19.35 8.03
CA PHE A 142 6.41 -18.62 8.12
C PHE A 142 5.20 -19.53 8.32
N ALA A 143 5.29 -20.79 7.87
CA ALA A 143 4.23 -21.75 8.11
C ALA A 143 4.17 -22.11 9.59
N GLN A 144 2.98 -22.01 10.19
CA GLN A 144 2.75 -22.39 11.59
C GLN A 144 2.17 -23.80 11.64
N ILE A 145 2.85 -24.71 12.34
CA ILE A 145 2.51 -26.15 12.41
C ILE A 145 1.06 -26.38 12.87
N GLU A 146 0.61 -25.60 13.85
CA GLU A 146 -0.71 -25.74 14.48
C GLU A 146 -1.82 -24.95 13.78
N LYS A 147 -1.50 -24.10 12.79
CA LYS A 147 -2.50 -23.27 12.11
C LYS A 147 -3.10 -24.01 10.92
N GLY A 148 -4.39 -24.31 11.00
CA GLY A 148 -5.10 -25.04 9.95
C GLY A 148 -4.53 -26.45 9.79
N THR A 149 -3.97 -26.76 8.63
CA THR A 149 -3.30 -28.05 8.38
C THR A 149 -1.78 -27.98 8.55
N GLY A 150 -1.18 -26.80 8.75
CA GLY A 150 0.27 -26.58 8.70
C GLY A 150 0.81 -26.28 7.29
N LEU A 151 0.02 -26.56 6.24
CA LEU A 151 0.28 -26.12 4.87
C LEU A 151 -0.36 -24.75 4.62
N VAL A 152 0.39 -23.84 3.99
CA VAL A 152 -0.08 -22.48 3.68
C VAL A 152 0.07 -22.20 2.20
N MET A 153 -0.99 -21.70 1.56
CA MET A 153 -0.94 -21.16 0.20
C MET A 153 -0.47 -19.70 0.23
N MET A 154 0.69 -19.42 -0.36
CA MET A 154 1.21 -18.06 -0.47
C MET A 154 0.67 -17.42 -1.75
N CYS A 155 -0.23 -16.45 -1.60
CA CYS A 155 -0.95 -15.83 -2.70
C CYS A 155 -0.52 -14.39 -2.87
N SER A 156 -0.15 -14.00 -4.09
CA SER A 156 0.57 -12.76 -4.43
C SER A 156 0.21 -11.46 -3.68
N ALA A 157 -1.04 -11.31 -3.24
CA ALA A 157 -1.55 -10.11 -2.62
C ALA A 157 -2.76 -10.42 -1.71
N GLY A 158 -2.67 -11.48 -0.90
CA GLY A 158 -3.73 -11.87 0.05
C GLY A 158 -3.70 -11.07 1.35
N ASP A 159 -2.50 -10.89 1.90
CA ASP A 159 -2.18 -10.01 3.02
C ASP A 159 -0.75 -9.44 2.93
N LEU A 160 -0.30 -8.72 3.97
CA LEU A 160 1.07 -8.18 4.04
C LEU A 160 2.13 -9.28 4.14
N THR A 161 1.81 -10.41 4.78
CA THR A 161 2.71 -11.57 4.90
C THR A 161 3.01 -12.17 3.53
N ASP A 162 1.97 -12.31 2.71
CA ASP A 162 2.09 -12.76 1.33
C ASP A 162 3.00 -11.83 0.51
N ILE A 163 2.81 -10.52 0.62
CA ILE A 163 3.61 -9.53 -0.13
C ILE A 163 5.08 -9.59 0.30
N GLN A 164 5.33 -9.67 1.60
CA GLN A 164 6.68 -9.81 2.15
C GLN A 164 7.33 -11.09 1.64
N PHE A 165 6.64 -12.22 1.74
CA PHE A 165 7.12 -13.52 1.27
C PHE A 165 7.46 -13.51 -0.23
N PHE A 166 6.59 -12.94 -1.07
CA PHE A 166 6.86 -12.84 -2.50
C PHE A 166 8.11 -12.02 -2.80
N ARG A 167 8.35 -10.94 -2.04
CA ARG A 167 9.56 -10.13 -2.18
C ARG A 167 10.80 -10.90 -1.74
N GLU A 168 10.77 -11.54 -0.58
CA GLU A 168 11.88 -12.32 -0.03
C GLU A 168 12.27 -13.48 -0.95
N MET A 169 11.28 -14.15 -1.52
CA MET A 169 11.49 -15.29 -2.42
C MET A 169 11.73 -14.89 -3.89
N GLY A 170 11.72 -13.58 -4.22
CA GLY A 170 11.87 -13.09 -5.59
C GLY A 170 10.77 -13.54 -6.55
N LEU A 171 9.57 -13.83 -6.04
CA LEU A 171 8.43 -14.28 -6.82
C LEU A 171 7.73 -13.10 -7.50
N LYS A 172 7.36 -13.26 -8.77
CA LYS A 172 6.59 -12.24 -9.50
C LYS A 172 5.13 -12.20 -9.02
N PRO A 173 4.65 -11.08 -8.43
CA PRO A 173 3.28 -10.98 -7.98
C PRO A 173 2.27 -11.06 -9.13
N LYS A 174 1.12 -11.67 -8.88
CA LYS A 174 -0.05 -11.71 -9.77
C LYS A 174 -1.26 -11.14 -9.03
N ILE A 175 -1.66 -9.92 -9.38
CA ILE A 175 -2.83 -9.28 -8.78
C ILE A 175 -4.11 -9.69 -9.50
N ALA A 176 -5.06 -10.30 -8.79
CA ALA A 176 -6.36 -10.73 -9.33
C ALA A 176 -7.52 -9.79 -9.01
N ILE A 177 -7.31 -8.76 -8.19
CA ILE A 177 -8.33 -7.79 -7.80
C ILE A 177 -8.01 -6.44 -8.44
N ASN A 178 -9.00 -5.79 -9.03
CA ASN A 178 -8.86 -4.47 -9.65
C ASN A 178 -9.22 -3.33 -8.68
N LYS A 179 -9.04 -2.08 -9.13
CA LYS A 179 -9.25 -0.86 -8.35
C LYS A 179 -10.69 -0.69 -7.86
N GLU A 180 -11.64 -1.33 -8.54
CA GLU A 180 -13.07 -1.32 -8.21
C GLU A 180 -13.45 -2.42 -7.21
N GLY A 181 -12.50 -3.19 -6.68
CA GLY A 181 -12.76 -4.29 -5.76
C GLY A 181 -13.46 -5.48 -6.44
N ARG A 182 -13.15 -5.69 -7.72
CA ARG A 182 -13.67 -6.80 -8.53
C ARG A 182 -12.54 -7.68 -9.05
N MET A 183 -12.85 -8.94 -9.29
CA MET A 183 -11.90 -9.88 -9.86
C MET A 183 -11.59 -9.53 -11.32
N ASN A 184 -10.33 -9.61 -11.72
CA ASN A 184 -9.87 -9.31 -13.08
C ASN A 184 -9.69 -10.59 -13.92
N GLU A 185 -9.09 -10.46 -15.10
CA GLU A 185 -8.84 -11.56 -16.04
C GLU A 185 -8.07 -12.75 -15.47
N LYS A 186 -7.23 -12.54 -14.44
CA LYS A 186 -6.42 -13.60 -13.82
C LYS A 186 -7.25 -14.57 -12.99
N ALA A 187 -8.48 -14.20 -12.63
CA ALA A 187 -9.40 -14.97 -11.82
C ALA A 187 -10.32 -15.90 -12.63
N SER A 188 -10.12 -16.01 -13.95
CA SER A 188 -10.88 -16.92 -14.83
C SER A 188 -12.40 -16.71 -14.69
N PHE A 189 -13.16 -17.75 -14.36
CA PHE A 189 -14.63 -17.74 -14.21
C PHE A 189 -15.15 -16.78 -13.12
N LEU A 190 -14.29 -16.29 -12.23
CA LEU A 190 -14.65 -15.30 -11.22
C LEU A 190 -14.59 -13.86 -11.73
N LYS A 191 -14.07 -13.63 -12.95
CA LYS A 191 -13.87 -12.29 -13.52
C LYS A 191 -15.16 -11.45 -13.46
N GLY A 192 -15.02 -10.20 -13.02
CA GLY A 192 -16.09 -9.20 -12.93
C GLY A 192 -16.90 -9.25 -11.63
N LEU A 193 -16.85 -10.36 -10.89
CA LEU A 193 -17.51 -10.47 -9.58
C LEU A 193 -16.82 -9.58 -8.55
N LYS A 194 -17.58 -9.05 -7.59
CA LYS A 194 -16.98 -8.44 -6.39
C LYS A 194 -16.25 -9.52 -5.58
N VAL A 195 -15.24 -9.14 -4.81
CA VAL A 195 -14.43 -10.10 -4.02
C VAL A 195 -15.29 -11.04 -3.16
N LYS A 196 -16.33 -10.51 -2.48
CA LYS A 196 -17.24 -11.33 -1.65
C LYS A 196 -18.06 -12.33 -2.49
N GLU A 197 -18.62 -11.87 -3.62
CA GLU A 197 -19.36 -12.71 -4.57
C GLU A 197 -18.45 -13.80 -5.17
N ALA A 198 -17.21 -13.44 -5.50
CA ALA A 198 -16.21 -14.37 -6.02
C ALA A 198 -15.84 -15.46 -4.99
N ARG A 199 -15.72 -15.07 -3.71
CA ARG A 199 -15.48 -15.98 -2.59
C ARG A 199 -16.62 -16.99 -2.41
N GLU A 200 -17.86 -16.51 -2.44
CA GLU A 200 -19.03 -17.39 -2.38
C GLU A 200 -19.07 -18.33 -3.58
N LYS A 201 -18.82 -17.79 -4.78
CA LYS A 201 -18.86 -18.57 -6.02
C LYS A 201 -17.81 -19.67 -6.06
N ILE A 202 -16.56 -19.39 -5.70
CA ILE A 202 -15.52 -20.44 -5.70
C ILE A 202 -15.79 -21.51 -4.65
N ILE A 203 -16.34 -21.15 -3.47
CA ILE A 203 -16.73 -22.12 -2.45
C ILE A 203 -17.84 -23.04 -2.99
N GLU A 204 -18.84 -22.49 -3.67
CA GLU A 204 -19.91 -23.25 -4.33
C GLU A 204 -19.35 -24.25 -5.34
N GLU A 205 -18.46 -23.79 -6.24
CA GLU A 205 -17.86 -24.65 -7.27
C GLU A 205 -16.97 -25.74 -6.65
N LEU A 206 -16.15 -25.41 -5.65
CA LEU A 206 -15.33 -26.40 -4.93
C LEU A 206 -16.19 -27.48 -4.26
N LYS A 207 -17.36 -27.11 -3.70
CA LYS A 207 -18.30 -28.08 -3.11
C LYS A 207 -18.90 -29.02 -4.15
N LYS A 208 -19.26 -28.52 -5.33
CA LYS A 208 -19.85 -29.33 -6.42
C LYS A 208 -18.93 -30.49 -6.84
N ILE A 209 -17.63 -30.28 -6.80
CA ILE A 209 -16.62 -31.28 -7.16
C ILE A 209 -15.94 -31.93 -5.94
N ASN A 210 -16.54 -31.79 -4.76
CA ASN A 210 -16.07 -32.42 -3.51
C ASN A 210 -14.60 -32.10 -3.14
N LEU A 211 -14.15 -30.87 -3.41
CA LEU A 211 -12.81 -30.39 -3.04
C LEU A 211 -12.78 -29.62 -1.71
N ILE A 212 -13.91 -29.46 -1.03
CA ILE A 212 -13.96 -28.95 0.34
C ILE A 212 -13.95 -30.12 1.30
N ASP A 213 -12.91 -30.21 2.12
CA ASP A 213 -12.77 -31.23 3.17
C ASP A 213 -13.54 -30.85 4.44
N LYS A 214 -13.29 -29.63 4.94
CA LYS A 214 -13.91 -29.10 6.16
C LYS A 214 -14.10 -27.59 6.05
N GLN A 215 -15.12 -27.07 6.72
CA GLN A 215 -15.31 -25.63 6.91
C GLN A 215 -15.53 -25.32 8.38
N GLU A 216 -14.89 -24.26 8.86
CA GLU A 216 -15.01 -23.79 10.23
C GLU A 216 -15.29 -22.30 10.26
N LYS A 217 -16.20 -21.87 11.15
CA LYS A 217 -16.43 -20.45 11.37
C LYS A 217 -15.34 -19.92 12.30
N ILE A 218 -14.67 -18.86 11.88
CA ILE A 218 -13.62 -18.21 12.68
C ILE A 218 -13.88 -16.71 12.77
N PHE A 219 -13.30 -16.07 13.78
CA PHE A 219 -13.17 -14.62 13.82
C PHE A 219 -11.75 -14.26 13.40
N HIS A 220 -11.64 -13.39 12.41
CA HIS A 220 -10.38 -12.97 11.85
C HIS A 220 -10.18 -11.47 12.06
N ARG A 221 -8.96 -11.08 12.42
CA ARG A 221 -8.56 -9.70 12.59
C ARG A 221 -8.25 -9.11 11.21
N THR A 222 -9.25 -8.50 10.58
CA THR A 222 -9.17 -8.01 9.20
C THR A 222 -8.73 -6.54 9.16
N PRO A 223 -7.74 -6.18 8.33
CA PRO A 223 -7.36 -4.79 8.11
C PRO A 223 -8.47 -4.04 7.36
N ILE A 224 -8.85 -2.87 7.87
CA ILE A 224 -9.84 -1.98 7.29
C ILE A 224 -9.31 -0.55 7.19
N SER A 225 -9.80 0.21 6.22
CA SER A 225 -9.54 1.64 6.11
C SER A 225 -10.18 2.39 7.28
N GLU A 226 -9.39 3.16 8.03
CA GLU A 226 -9.86 4.01 9.15
C GLU A 226 -11.02 4.92 8.71
N ARG A 227 -10.93 5.47 7.49
CA ARG A 227 -11.89 6.48 7.01
C ARG A 227 -13.18 5.86 6.45
N SER A 228 -13.08 4.76 5.71
CA SER A 228 -14.21 4.23 4.94
C SER A 228 -14.84 2.96 5.52
N GLY A 229 -14.09 2.27 6.39
CA GLY A 229 -14.40 0.95 6.93
C GLY A 229 -14.31 -0.19 5.92
N ALA A 230 -13.83 0.05 4.69
CA ALA A 230 -13.64 -0.99 3.70
C ALA A 230 -12.48 -1.93 4.07
N GLU A 231 -12.63 -3.23 3.78
CA GLU A 231 -11.54 -4.20 3.86
C GLU A 231 -10.41 -3.76 2.92
N ILE A 232 -9.17 -3.79 3.42
CA ILE A 232 -7.99 -3.40 2.63
C ILE A 232 -7.73 -4.47 1.57
N GLU A 233 -7.64 -4.04 0.31
CA GLU A 233 -7.15 -4.86 -0.78
C GLU A 233 -5.74 -4.43 -1.19
N PHE A 234 -5.08 -5.26 -1.96
CA PHE A 234 -3.70 -5.06 -2.36
C PHE A 234 -3.60 -4.96 -3.87
N ILE A 235 -3.17 -3.79 -4.35
CA ILE A 235 -3.14 -3.51 -5.79
C ILE A 235 -1.77 -2.98 -6.17
N GLU A 236 -1.22 -3.55 -7.25
CA GLU A 236 -0.02 -3.04 -7.88
C GLU A 236 -0.32 -1.75 -8.63
N MET A 237 0.37 -0.66 -8.28
CA MET A 237 0.27 0.61 -9.00
C MET A 237 1.51 1.48 -8.85
N PRO A 238 1.78 2.34 -9.85
CA PRO A 238 2.84 3.32 -9.76
C PRO A 238 2.45 4.44 -8.78
N GLU A 239 3.32 4.66 -7.79
CA GLU A 239 3.25 5.76 -6.84
C GLU A 239 4.62 6.42 -6.69
N PHE A 240 4.63 7.68 -6.22
CA PHE A 240 5.83 8.34 -5.76
C PHE A 240 6.13 7.90 -4.33
N TYR A 241 7.37 7.47 -4.13
CA TYR A 241 7.88 7.04 -2.84
C TYR A 241 8.97 8.00 -2.37
N LEU A 242 8.91 8.37 -1.10
CA LEU A 242 9.99 9.07 -0.41
C LEU A 242 10.85 8.04 0.34
N LYS A 243 12.16 8.04 0.04
CA LYS A 243 13.14 7.22 0.75
C LYS A 243 13.13 7.52 2.24
N GLN A 244 12.78 6.53 3.07
CA GLN A 244 12.75 6.66 4.53
C GLN A 244 13.48 5.52 5.26
N ILE A 245 13.61 4.33 4.66
CA ILE A 245 14.19 3.16 5.33
C ILE A 245 15.62 3.48 5.82
N ASP A 246 16.44 4.07 4.96
CA ASP A 246 17.83 4.46 5.27
C ASP A 246 17.94 5.58 6.33
N PHE A 247 16.81 6.21 6.70
CA PHE A 247 16.75 7.27 7.71
C PHE A 247 16.33 6.74 9.08
N VAL A 248 15.74 5.55 9.17
CA VAL A 248 15.31 4.95 10.45
C VAL A 248 16.47 4.90 11.45
N GLU A 249 17.62 4.35 11.03
CA GLU A 249 18.80 4.26 11.91
C GLU A 249 19.40 5.65 12.24
N LYS A 250 19.26 6.63 11.34
CA LYS A 250 19.73 8.00 11.56
C LYS A 250 18.85 8.79 12.53
N LEU A 251 17.57 8.42 12.65
CA LEU A 251 16.61 9.04 13.57
C LEU A 251 16.76 8.53 15.01
N LYS A 252 17.26 7.30 15.22
CA LYS A 252 17.46 6.71 16.57
C LYS A 252 18.30 7.62 17.51
N PRO A 253 19.47 8.17 17.09
CA PRO A 253 20.22 9.12 17.92
C PRO A 253 19.48 10.42 18.23
N ILE A 254 18.60 10.89 17.34
CA ILE A 254 17.81 12.12 17.55
C ILE A 254 16.73 11.84 18.60
N ILE A 255 16.04 10.71 18.49
CA ILE A 255 15.00 10.29 19.44
C ILE A 255 15.56 10.14 20.85
N ASN A 256 16.80 9.68 20.98
CA ASN A 256 17.48 9.60 22.27
C ASN A 256 17.68 10.97 22.96
N LYS A 257 17.61 12.07 22.21
CA LYS A 257 17.70 13.44 22.73
C LYS A 257 16.33 14.06 23.05
N ILE A 258 15.23 13.41 22.66
CA ILE A 258 13.87 13.89 22.89
C ILE A 258 13.40 13.41 24.26
N ASN A 259 12.79 14.32 25.04
CA ASN A 259 12.16 13.99 26.32
C ASN A 259 10.71 13.57 26.08
N PHE A 260 10.36 12.32 26.42
CA PHE A 260 9.01 11.77 26.25
C PHE A 260 8.22 11.79 27.56
N TYR A 261 6.95 12.20 27.46
CA TYR A 261 5.98 12.20 28.56
C TYR A 261 4.66 11.58 28.07
N PRO A 262 4.28 10.37 28.52
CA PRO A 262 5.00 9.48 29.44
C PRO A 262 6.27 8.87 28.81
N LYS A 263 7.20 8.36 29.63
CA LYS A 263 8.51 7.84 29.17
C LYS A 263 8.37 6.62 28.26
N GLU A 264 7.32 5.84 28.47
CA GLU A 264 6.99 4.63 27.72
C GLU A 264 6.67 4.92 26.25
N SER A 265 6.20 6.13 25.93
CA SER A 265 5.90 6.54 24.54
C SER A 265 7.12 6.45 23.63
N LYS A 266 8.33 6.60 24.17
CA LYS A 266 9.57 6.38 23.41
C LYS A 266 9.63 4.97 22.82
N LYS A 267 9.28 3.95 23.62
CA LYS A 267 9.29 2.55 23.17
C LYS A 267 8.25 2.28 22.08
N ILE A 268 7.13 3.00 22.11
CA ILE A 268 6.09 2.90 21.06
C ILE A 268 6.65 3.42 19.74
N LEU A 269 7.28 4.60 19.76
CA LEU A 269 7.92 5.18 18.57
C LEU A 269 9.06 4.30 18.04
N GLU A 270 9.93 3.79 18.92
CA GLU A 270 11.03 2.89 18.54
C GLU A 270 10.51 1.62 17.87
N ARG A 271 9.48 0.97 18.45
CA ARG A 271 8.85 -0.22 17.85
C ARG A 271 8.22 0.08 16.48
N TRP A 272 7.57 1.23 16.34
CA TRP A 272 7.00 1.63 15.05
C TRP A 272 8.10 1.84 14.02
N MET A 273 9.19 2.53 14.39
CA MET A 273 10.35 2.73 13.51
C MET A 273 10.99 1.42 13.07
N ASP A 274 11.18 0.47 13.99
CA ASP A 274 11.73 -0.85 13.68
C ASP A 274 10.81 -1.66 12.74
N SER A 275 9.53 -1.28 12.64
CA SER A 275 8.57 -1.89 11.70
C SER A 275 8.54 -1.25 10.30
N VAL A 276 9.24 -0.13 10.08
CA VAL A 276 9.28 0.56 8.79
C VAL A 276 10.08 -0.26 7.78
N ALA A 277 9.38 -1.03 6.95
CA ALA A 277 9.97 -1.93 5.95
C ALA A 277 9.81 -1.43 4.49
N ILE A 278 9.08 -0.34 4.28
CA ILE A 278 8.81 0.23 2.96
C ILE A 278 9.09 1.73 2.94
N ASP A 279 9.51 2.24 1.79
CA ASP A 279 9.55 3.69 1.56
C ASP A 279 8.14 4.27 1.53
N TRP A 280 7.99 5.54 1.94
CA TRP A 280 6.68 6.14 2.18
C TRP A 280 6.00 6.48 0.85
N PRO A 281 4.85 5.88 0.50
CA PRO A 281 4.06 6.34 -0.64
C PRO A 281 3.49 7.73 -0.33
N ILE A 282 4.01 8.77 -0.99
CA ILE A 282 3.61 10.17 -0.74
C ILE A 282 2.55 10.67 -1.72
N SER A 283 2.19 9.88 -2.73
CA SER A 283 1.15 10.24 -3.70
C SER A 283 -0.18 9.52 -3.46
N ARG A 284 -1.27 10.19 -3.84
CA ARG A 284 -2.66 9.74 -3.73
C ARG A 284 -3.43 10.09 -4.99
N ARG A 285 -4.43 9.28 -5.33
CA ARG A 285 -5.42 9.60 -6.39
C ARG A 285 -6.68 10.12 -5.73
N ARG A 286 -6.67 11.40 -5.37
CA ARG A 286 -7.80 12.11 -4.74
C ARG A 286 -7.93 13.49 -5.37
N PHE A 287 -9.10 14.11 -5.21
CA PHE A 287 -9.37 15.44 -5.76
C PHE A 287 -8.98 16.58 -4.81
N TYR A 288 -9.10 16.37 -3.49
CA TYR A 288 -8.88 17.39 -2.48
C TYR A 288 -7.62 17.12 -1.67
N ALA A 289 -6.47 17.59 -2.18
CA ALA A 289 -5.19 17.72 -1.48
C ALA A 289 -4.24 18.57 -2.34
N THR A 290 -3.02 18.80 -1.87
CA THR A 290 -1.97 19.50 -2.60
C THR A 290 -1.56 18.74 -3.87
N PRO A 291 -1.64 19.33 -5.08
CA PRO A 291 -1.20 18.66 -6.31
C PRO A 291 0.31 18.41 -6.33
N ILE A 292 0.74 17.29 -6.92
CA ILE A 292 2.16 17.03 -7.18
C ILE A 292 2.60 17.94 -8.33
N PRO A 293 3.65 18.78 -8.18
CA PRO A 293 4.05 19.79 -9.16
C PRO A 293 4.89 19.16 -10.28
N LEU A 294 4.30 18.27 -11.07
CA LEU A 294 5.01 17.48 -12.07
C LEU A 294 4.22 17.43 -13.39
N TRP A 295 4.94 17.44 -14.52
CA TRP A 295 4.40 17.12 -15.84
C TRP A 295 5.23 16.02 -16.48
N ARG A 296 4.62 15.23 -17.38
CA ARG A 296 5.30 14.14 -18.08
C ARG A 296 5.04 14.13 -19.57
N SER A 297 6.00 13.62 -20.32
CA SER A 297 5.90 13.33 -21.76
C SER A 297 6.80 12.15 -22.08
N ASP A 298 6.23 11.01 -22.44
CA ASP A 298 6.93 9.73 -22.54
C ASP A 298 7.64 9.41 -21.20
N GLU A 299 8.94 9.12 -21.24
CA GLU A 299 9.80 8.87 -20.08
C GLU A 299 10.34 10.16 -19.43
N TYR A 300 10.10 11.32 -20.02
CA TYR A 300 10.60 12.59 -19.50
C TYR A 300 9.67 13.15 -18.44
N LEU A 301 10.26 13.58 -17.33
CA LEU A 301 9.58 14.28 -16.24
C LEU A 301 9.99 15.74 -16.24
N VAL A 302 9.06 16.63 -15.87
CA VAL A 302 9.31 18.06 -15.76
C VAL A 302 8.94 18.54 -14.37
N ILE A 303 9.91 19.18 -13.73
CA ILE A 303 9.80 19.73 -12.38
C ILE A 303 10.00 21.24 -12.46
N PRO A 304 9.09 22.06 -11.89
CA PRO A 304 9.22 23.50 -11.93
C PRO A 304 10.31 24.00 -10.97
N GLU A 305 10.64 25.28 -11.09
CA GLU A 305 11.45 25.96 -10.07
C GLU A 305 10.58 26.20 -8.83
N LYS A 306 11.25 26.28 -7.67
CA LYS A 306 10.60 26.62 -6.41
C LYS A 306 10.00 28.03 -6.43
N GLY A 307 9.11 28.29 -5.48
CA GLY A 307 8.66 29.64 -5.16
C GLY A 307 7.26 29.97 -5.66
N SER A 308 6.62 29.08 -6.42
CA SER A 308 5.27 29.25 -6.95
C SER A 308 4.42 28.00 -6.69
N TYR A 309 3.16 28.21 -6.37
CA TYR A 309 2.18 27.12 -6.28
C TYR A 309 1.68 26.76 -7.68
N HIS A 310 1.64 25.46 -7.99
CA HIS A 310 1.27 24.92 -9.29
C HIS A 310 0.12 23.92 -9.21
N GLN A 311 -0.73 23.88 -10.24
CA GLN A 311 -1.80 22.90 -10.37
C GLN A 311 -1.70 22.19 -11.74
N PRO A 312 -0.78 21.22 -11.87
CA PRO A 312 -0.40 20.67 -13.18
C PRO A 312 -1.54 20.10 -14.01
N TRP A 313 -2.56 19.52 -13.37
CA TRP A 313 -3.73 18.96 -14.05
C TRP A 313 -4.55 19.99 -14.85
N LYS A 314 -4.38 21.29 -14.62
CA LYS A 314 -4.99 22.38 -15.42
C LYS A 314 -4.01 23.40 -15.99
N GLU A 315 -2.81 23.51 -15.41
CA GLU A 315 -1.84 24.53 -15.80
C GLU A 315 -0.83 23.99 -16.81
N PRO A 316 -0.40 24.82 -17.78
CA PRO A 316 0.71 24.46 -18.65
C PRO A 316 2.03 24.41 -17.87
N VAL A 317 3.02 23.73 -18.44
CA VAL A 317 4.37 23.66 -17.88
C VAL A 317 4.98 25.07 -17.72
N PRO A 318 5.58 25.39 -16.56
CA PRO A 318 6.31 26.64 -16.37
C PRO A 318 7.51 26.79 -17.29
N LYS A 319 7.74 27.99 -17.83
CA LYS A 319 8.78 28.28 -18.85
C LYS A 319 10.21 27.99 -18.41
N LYS A 320 10.49 27.97 -17.10
CA LYS A 320 11.82 27.76 -16.52
C LYS A 320 12.03 26.36 -15.94
N ALA A 321 11.08 25.45 -16.15
CA ALA A 321 11.11 24.13 -15.57
C ALA A 321 12.30 23.28 -16.07
N ASP A 322 12.76 22.40 -15.19
CA ASP A 322 13.84 21.45 -15.41
C ASP A 322 13.26 20.14 -15.95
N VAL A 323 13.90 19.55 -16.96
CA VAL A 323 13.52 18.28 -17.58
C VAL A 323 14.46 17.18 -17.10
N TYR A 324 13.89 16.07 -16.64
CA TYR A 324 14.60 14.90 -16.14
C TYR A 324 14.29 13.66 -16.97
N LEU A 325 15.28 12.77 -17.09
CA LEU A 325 15.13 11.43 -17.64
C LEU A 325 15.88 10.46 -16.73
N ASN A 326 15.19 9.43 -16.22
CA ASN A 326 15.77 8.44 -15.30
C ASN A 326 16.52 9.07 -14.11
N GLY A 327 15.92 10.10 -13.50
CA GLY A 327 16.48 10.84 -12.36
C GLY A 327 17.54 11.89 -12.72
N LYS A 328 18.05 11.90 -13.97
CA LYS A 328 19.12 12.81 -14.39
C LYS A 328 18.57 14.07 -15.04
N LEU A 329 19.14 15.22 -14.69
CA LEU A 329 18.83 16.50 -15.32
C LEU A 329 19.30 16.50 -16.78
N MET A 330 18.35 16.66 -17.71
CA MET A 330 18.60 16.70 -19.15
C MET A 330 18.72 18.12 -19.70
N GLY A 331 18.19 19.11 -18.96
CA GLY A 331 18.24 20.52 -19.33
C GLY A 331 16.94 21.24 -19.02
N LYS A 332 16.75 22.40 -19.65
CA LYS A 332 15.54 23.23 -19.49
C LYS A 332 14.46 22.85 -20.51
N ILE A 333 13.21 23.11 -20.15
CA ILE A 333 12.04 22.85 -21.01
C ILE A 333 12.13 23.51 -22.39
N SER A 334 12.86 24.63 -22.51
CA SER A 334 13.12 25.34 -23.77
C SER A 334 13.80 24.47 -24.84
N ASN A 335 14.50 23.42 -24.43
CA ASN A 335 15.21 22.49 -25.31
C ASN A 335 14.27 21.39 -25.87
N PHE A 336 13.03 21.29 -25.38
CA PHE A 336 12.09 20.21 -25.67
C PHE A 336 10.78 20.74 -26.30
N LYS A 337 10.90 21.50 -27.39
CA LYS A 337 9.77 22.21 -28.03
C LYS A 337 8.72 21.31 -28.70
N ASN A 338 9.10 20.09 -29.09
CA ASN A 338 8.24 19.17 -29.84
C ASN A 338 7.46 18.19 -28.94
N LYS A 339 7.52 18.35 -27.61
CA LYS A 339 6.85 17.46 -26.66
C LYS A 339 5.54 18.07 -26.17
N LYS A 340 4.51 17.22 -26.09
CA LYS A 340 3.27 17.53 -25.39
C LYS A 340 3.38 17.04 -23.95
N TRP A 341 3.26 17.97 -23.02
CA TRP A 341 3.38 17.72 -21.59
C TRP A 341 1.99 17.54 -20.96
N ILE A 342 1.85 16.49 -20.16
CA ILE A 342 0.62 16.17 -19.43
C ILE A 342 0.91 16.37 -17.94
N GLY A 343 0.12 17.21 -17.28
CA GLY A 343 0.28 17.42 -15.84
C GLY A 343 -0.13 16.21 -15.02
N GLU A 344 0.55 16.04 -13.89
CA GLU A 344 0.25 14.99 -12.93
C GLU A 344 -1.15 15.19 -12.33
N THR A 345 -1.87 14.08 -12.17
CA THR A 345 -3.23 14.06 -11.60
C THR A 345 -3.25 13.56 -10.16
N ARG A 346 -2.17 12.92 -9.71
CA ARG A 346 -1.96 12.59 -8.30
C ARG A 346 -1.76 13.86 -7.46
N VAL A 347 -2.18 13.75 -6.22
CA VAL A 347 -2.01 14.73 -5.15
C VAL A 347 -1.16 14.12 -4.04
N PHE A 348 -0.64 14.93 -3.13
CA PHE A 348 0.09 14.44 -1.99
C PHE A 348 -0.81 13.75 -0.95
N ASP A 349 -0.20 12.85 -0.20
CA ASP A 349 -0.71 12.38 1.08
C ASP A 349 -0.90 13.56 2.03
N THR A 350 -2.02 13.60 2.77
CA THR A 350 -2.25 14.66 3.77
C THR A 350 -1.20 14.62 4.88
N TRP A 351 -0.63 13.44 5.17
CA TRP A 351 0.49 13.32 6.11
C TRP A 351 1.78 13.94 5.58
N PHE A 352 1.95 14.01 4.25
CA PHE A 352 3.08 14.73 3.65
C PHE A 352 2.92 16.24 3.85
N ASP A 353 1.72 16.79 3.66
CA ASP A 353 1.41 18.18 4.00
C ASP A 353 1.65 18.46 5.49
N SER A 354 1.07 17.66 6.39
CA SER A 354 1.15 17.92 7.83
C SER A 354 2.55 17.72 8.42
N SER A 355 3.40 16.89 7.80
CA SER A 355 4.80 16.72 8.22
C SER A 355 5.68 17.99 8.09
N LEU A 356 5.17 19.02 7.39
CA LEU A 356 5.85 20.29 7.16
C LEU A 356 5.36 21.40 8.09
N SER A 357 4.46 21.07 9.03
CA SER A 357 3.80 22.04 9.90
C SER A 357 4.83 22.80 10.74
N GLU A 358 5.80 22.10 11.31
CA GLU A 358 6.86 22.70 12.09
C GLU A 358 7.71 23.65 11.25
N LEU A 359 8.07 23.27 10.02
CA LEU A 359 8.84 24.13 9.10
C LEU A 359 8.09 25.41 8.74
N ASN A 360 6.77 25.29 8.51
CA ASN A 360 5.91 26.45 8.27
C ASN A 360 5.85 27.39 9.48
N VAL A 361 5.66 26.84 10.68
CA VAL A 361 5.52 27.61 11.92
C VAL A 361 6.82 28.33 12.28
N ILE A 362 7.98 27.67 12.16
CA ILE A 362 9.27 28.26 12.50
C ILE A 362 9.88 29.11 11.38
N LYS A 363 9.26 29.14 10.19
CA LYS A 363 9.70 29.88 8.98
C LYS A 363 11.14 29.55 8.56
N PHE A 364 11.47 28.25 8.51
CA PHE A 364 12.80 27.76 8.14
C PHE A 364 13.07 27.87 6.63
#